data_AF-A0AAD8EU72-F1
#
_entry.id   AF-A0AAD8EU72-F1
#
_cell.length_a   1.000
_cell.length_b   1.000
_cell.length_c   1.000
_cell.angle_alpha   90.00
_cell.angle_beta   90.00
_cell.angle_gamma   90.00
#
_symmetry.space_group_name_H-M   'P 1'
#
loop_
_entity.id
_entity.type
_entity.pdbx_description
1 polymer ?
#
loop_
_entity_poly.entity_id
_entity_poly.type
_entity_poly.pdbx_seq_one_letter_code
_entity_poly.pdbx_strand_id
1 'polypeptide(L)'
;MENITATTMADTEIAFAGFDFGKDGVEDLVSHELAHSWFGNLVTCENCRKLWLNEGFATFMEAAYREKMYGRSNYLQKINSDALQFITSDAVSRNRHALFNTKADPNDDGLFDTTTYQKGGAVIHTLRETVGDEAFWKAVNIYLNRHKFDNVETPDLQKAMEEASGQNLDWFFKQWVYSAGSPKLNVKPAYNARTKTLNLTVEQTQKLDNITPSAFILPMEIEFKTTKGLKKGEIKITKRKEVISLKVDSKPSAIKLDPNDKIPLKIVKIQPITAN
;
A
#
# COMPACT_ATOMS: atom_id res chain seq x y z
N MET A 1 2.79 -11.93 -20.43
CA MET A 1 1.86 -13.05 -20.19
C MET A 1 2.63 -14.23 -19.60
N GLU A 2 2.14 -14.68 -18.47
CA GLU A 2 2.81 -15.48 -17.46
C GLU A 2 2.67 -16.99 -17.67
N ASN A 3 2.55 -17.46 -18.92
CA ASN A 3 2.32 -18.87 -19.21
C ASN A 3 3.35 -19.76 -18.51
N ILE A 4 2.86 -20.79 -17.80
CA ILE A 4 3.70 -21.72 -17.02
C ILE A 4 4.84 -22.25 -17.90
N THR A 5 6.08 -22.04 -17.47
CA THR A 5 7.34 -22.44 -18.15
C THR A 5 7.60 -21.82 -19.52
N ALA A 6 6.76 -20.90 -20.00
CA ALA A 6 6.84 -20.32 -21.33
C ALA A 6 6.32 -18.87 -21.37
N THR A 7 6.82 -18.01 -20.48
CA THR A 7 6.47 -16.58 -20.44
C THR A 7 6.63 -15.94 -21.82
N THR A 8 5.57 -15.29 -22.30
CA THR A 8 5.57 -14.55 -23.57
C THR A 8 5.51 -13.06 -23.30
N MET A 9 6.37 -12.31 -23.99
CA MET A 9 6.46 -10.85 -23.90
C MET A 9 6.34 -10.26 -25.29
N ALA A 10 5.59 -9.17 -25.44
CA ALA A 10 5.52 -8.48 -26.73
C ALA A 10 6.87 -7.80 -27.03
N ASP A 11 7.29 -7.85 -28.28
CA ASP A 11 8.51 -7.17 -28.74
C ASP A 11 8.47 -5.67 -28.44
N THR A 12 7.29 -5.04 -28.55
CA THR A 12 7.07 -3.64 -28.18
C THR A 12 7.31 -3.32 -26.72
N GLU A 13 7.11 -4.29 -25.82
CA GLU A 13 7.27 -4.08 -24.37
C GLU A 13 8.74 -4.21 -23.95
N ILE A 14 9.51 -5.06 -24.62
CA ILE A 14 10.93 -5.28 -24.33
C ILE A 14 11.87 -4.46 -25.23
N ALA A 15 11.35 -3.81 -26.28
CA ALA A 15 12.12 -3.02 -27.24
C ALA A 15 12.97 -1.93 -26.58
N PHE A 16 12.53 -1.43 -25.43
CA PHE A 16 13.20 -0.34 -24.71
C PHE A 16 14.23 -0.81 -23.68
N ALA A 17 14.52 -2.10 -23.58
CA ALA A 17 15.48 -2.65 -22.61
C ALA A 17 16.89 -2.04 -22.73
N GLY A 18 17.28 -1.66 -23.95
CA GLY A 18 18.58 -1.04 -24.23
C GLY A 18 18.64 0.48 -23.99
N PHE A 19 17.53 1.11 -23.59
CA PHE A 19 17.45 2.57 -23.44
C PHE A 19 17.27 2.96 -21.97
N ASP A 20 18.02 3.98 -21.52
CA ASP A 20 17.98 4.44 -20.12
C ASP A 20 16.60 4.87 -19.63
N PHE A 21 15.73 5.39 -20.52
CA PHE A 21 14.39 5.83 -20.16
C PHE A 21 13.37 4.67 -20.06
N GLY A 22 13.69 3.50 -20.62
CA GLY A 22 12.76 2.37 -20.70
C GLY A 22 13.19 1.15 -19.90
N LYS A 23 14.48 1.04 -19.55
CA LYS A 23 15.04 -0.11 -18.82
C LYS A 23 14.27 -0.46 -17.55
N ASP A 24 13.87 0.57 -16.78
CA ASP A 24 13.18 0.41 -15.51
C ASP A 24 11.80 -0.24 -15.69
N GLY A 25 11.06 0.16 -16.73
CA GLY A 25 9.76 -0.43 -17.05
C GLY A 25 9.87 -1.85 -17.58
N VAL A 26 10.93 -2.16 -18.33
CA VAL A 26 11.20 -3.52 -18.79
C VAL A 26 11.61 -4.44 -17.63
N GLU A 27 12.47 -3.96 -16.72
CA GLU A 27 12.84 -4.72 -15.52
C GLU A 27 11.63 -5.00 -14.63
N ASP A 28 10.76 -4.00 -14.44
CA ASP A 28 9.49 -4.17 -13.74
C ASP A 28 8.66 -5.26 -14.42
N LEU A 29 8.40 -5.16 -15.73
CA LEU A 29 7.63 -6.17 -16.46
C LEU A 29 8.23 -7.58 -16.36
N VAL A 30 9.53 -7.74 -16.60
CA VAL A 30 10.20 -9.04 -16.53
C VAL A 30 10.11 -9.63 -15.12
N SER A 31 10.27 -8.81 -14.09
CA SER A 31 10.17 -9.25 -12.70
C SER A 31 8.74 -9.58 -12.27
N HIS A 32 7.72 -8.85 -12.78
CA HIS A 32 6.29 -9.14 -12.61
C HIS A 32 5.94 -10.51 -13.19
N GLU A 33 6.32 -10.74 -14.45
CA GLU A 33 6.06 -12.00 -15.15
C GLU A 33 6.80 -13.18 -14.51
N LEU A 34 8.01 -12.96 -14.00
CA LEU A 34 8.73 -13.98 -13.23
C LEU A 34 8.04 -14.28 -11.90
N ALA A 35 7.54 -13.27 -11.20
CA ALA A 35 6.84 -13.42 -9.91
C ALA A 35 5.58 -14.30 -10.04
N HIS A 36 4.93 -14.27 -11.20
CA HIS A 36 3.79 -15.14 -11.47
C HIS A 36 4.13 -16.65 -11.40
N SER A 37 5.40 -17.04 -11.50
CA SER A 37 5.84 -18.42 -11.20
C SER A 37 5.36 -18.91 -9.83
N TRP A 38 5.24 -18.00 -8.84
CA TRP A 38 4.67 -18.28 -7.53
C TRP A 38 3.22 -17.81 -7.41
N PHE A 39 2.92 -16.58 -7.82
CA PHE A 39 1.62 -15.93 -7.61
C PHE A 39 0.80 -15.91 -8.91
N GLY A 40 -0.07 -16.88 -9.09
CA GLY A 40 -0.87 -17.08 -10.30
C GLY A 40 -0.64 -18.44 -10.94
N ASN A 41 0.60 -18.96 -10.88
CA ASN A 41 0.95 -20.29 -11.39
C ASN A 41 1.04 -21.36 -10.30
N LEU A 42 1.96 -21.22 -9.33
CA LEU A 42 2.10 -22.20 -8.24
C LEU A 42 0.87 -22.19 -7.32
N VAL A 43 0.37 -20.99 -7.01
CA VAL A 43 -0.84 -20.77 -6.22
C VAL A 43 -1.67 -19.74 -6.97
N THR A 44 -2.96 -20.01 -7.23
CA THR A 44 -3.79 -19.12 -8.05
C THR A 44 -5.07 -18.70 -7.36
N CYS A 45 -5.57 -17.50 -7.63
CA CYS A 45 -6.84 -17.06 -7.04
C CYS A 45 -8.02 -17.95 -7.48
N GLU A 46 -8.93 -18.25 -6.55
CA GLU A 46 -10.07 -19.15 -6.83
C GLU A 46 -11.07 -18.60 -7.87
N ASN A 47 -11.17 -17.27 -8.02
CA ASN A 47 -11.88 -16.62 -9.11
C ASN A 47 -11.43 -15.16 -9.30
N CYS A 48 -11.88 -14.52 -10.38
CA CYS A 48 -11.52 -13.15 -10.75
C CYS A 48 -11.85 -12.08 -9.70
N ARG A 49 -12.74 -12.35 -8.74
CA ARG A 49 -13.01 -11.41 -7.63
C ARG A 49 -11.79 -11.22 -6.73
N LYS A 50 -10.87 -12.19 -6.75
CA LYS A 50 -9.64 -12.25 -5.97
C LYS A 50 -8.40 -12.10 -6.85
N LEU A 51 -8.55 -11.62 -8.10
CA LEU A 51 -7.45 -11.49 -9.07
C LEU A 51 -6.24 -10.70 -8.53
N TRP A 52 -6.49 -9.75 -7.61
CA TRP A 52 -5.45 -9.00 -6.92
C TRP A 52 -4.43 -9.88 -6.15
N LEU A 53 -4.78 -11.11 -5.76
CA LEU A 53 -3.83 -12.05 -5.15
C LEU A 53 -2.75 -12.52 -6.13
N ASN A 54 -3.06 -12.52 -7.42
CA ASN A 54 -2.09 -12.82 -8.47
C ASN A 54 -1.37 -11.52 -8.85
N GLU A 55 -2.11 -10.58 -9.43
CA GLU A 55 -1.55 -9.36 -10.02
C GLU A 55 -0.93 -8.42 -8.99
N GLY A 56 -1.59 -8.21 -7.85
CA GLY A 56 -1.08 -7.34 -6.80
C GLY A 56 0.24 -7.84 -6.23
N PHE A 57 0.39 -9.18 -6.06
CA PHE A 57 1.65 -9.77 -5.61
C PHE A 57 2.73 -9.65 -6.67
N ALA A 58 2.42 -9.93 -7.94
CA ALA A 58 3.38 -9.76 -9.03
C ALA A 58 3.86 -8.29 -9.12
N THR A 59 2.95 -7.31 -9.03
CA THR A 59 3.30 -5.88 -8.99
C THR A 59 4.12 -5.50 -7.75
N PHE A 60 3.82 -6.06 -6.58
CA PHE A 60 4.66 -5.86 -5.39
C PHE A 60 6.07 -6.43 -5.57
N MET A 61 6.21 -7.56 -6.27
CA MET A 61 7.49 -8.20 -6.49
C MET A 61 8.41 -7.40 -7.43
N GLU A 62 7.86 -6.53 -8.28
CA GLU A 62 8.65 -5.52 -9.02
C GLU A 62 9.42 -4.63 -8.05
N ALA A 63 8.73 -4.08 -7.04
CA ALA A 63 9.37 -3.28 -6.02
C ALA A 63 10.38 -4.13 -5.22
N ALA A 64 10.01 -5.34 -4.80
CA ALA A 64 10.91 -6.22 -4.04
C ALA A 64 12.19 -6.57 -4.81
N TYR A 65 12.10 -6.77 -6.12
CA TYR A 65 13.25 -6.93 -7.01
C TYR A 65 14.14 -5.68 -6.99
N ARG A 66 13.56 -4.49 -7.19
CA ARG A 66 14.30 -3.21 -7.09
C ARG A 66 14.95 -3.02 -5.72
N GLU A 67 14.33 -3.46 -4.63
CA GLU A 67 14.94 -3.41 -3.30
C GLU A 67 16.23 -4.25 -3.24
N LYS A 68 16.18 -5.46 -3.79
CA LYS A 68 17.31 -6.37 -3.81
C LYS A 68 18.46 -5.86 -4.67
N MET A 69 18.15 -5.25 -5.80
CA MET A 69 19.15 -4.79 -6.78
C MET A 69 19.71 -3.40 -6.47
N TYR A 70 18.84 -2.49 -6.01
CA TYR A 70 19.12 -1.05 -5.96
C TYR A 70 18.78 -0.41 -4.61
N GLY A 71 18.36 -1.20 -3.63
CA GLY A 71 18.13 -0.78 -2.26
C GLY A 71 16.77 -0.12 -2.01
N ARG A 72 16.54 0.21 -0.73
CA ARG A 72 15.25 0.67 -0.21
C ARG A 72 14.69 1.94 -0.88
N SER A 73 15.56 2.83 -1.34
CA SER A 73 15.12 4.05 -2.02
C SER A 73 14.40 3.75 -3.34
N ASN A 74 14.92 2.79 -4.14
CA ASN A 74 14.29 2.38 -5.39
C ASN A 74 13.01 1.59 -5.16
N TYR A 75 12.98 0.77 -4.11
CA TYR A 75 11.75 0.11 -3.64
C TYR A 75 10.64 1.13 -3.35
N LEU A 76 10.93 2.14 -2.52
CA LEU A 76 9.94 3.16 -2.17
C LEU A 76 9.55 4.04 -3.36
N GLN A 77 10.46 4.29 -4.30
CA GLN A 77 10.12 5.01 -5.53
C GLN A 77 9.05 4.27 -6.33
N LYS A 78 9.21 2.94 -6.52
CA LYS A 78 8.23 2.12 -7.23
C LYS A 78 6.88 2.09 -6.51
N ILE A 79 6.89 1.78 -5.22
CA ILE A 79 5.68 1.74 -4.38
C ILE A 79 4.92 3.08 -4.40
N ASN A 80 5.64 4.20 -4.26
CA ASN A 80 5.03 5.52 -4.28
C ASN A 80 4.49 5.90 -5.66
N SER A 81 5.17 5.49 -6.74
CA SER A 81 4.70 5.68 -8.11
C SER A 81 3.38 4.94 -8.36
N ASP A 82 3.31 3.67 -7.98
CA ASP A 82 2.10 2.84 -8.11
C ASP A 82 0.95 3.43 -7.29
N ALA A 83 1.21 3.76 -6.02
CA ALA A 83 0.19 4.36 -5.16
C ALA A 83 -0.36 5.66 -5.75
N LEU A 84 0.49 6.51 -6.32
CA LEU A 84 0.06 7.75 -6.98
C LEU A 84 -0.76 7.47 -8.25
N GLN A 85 -0.36 6.50 -9.07
CA GLN A 85 -1.09 6.10 -10.27
C GLN A 85 -2.51 5.62 -9.91
N PHE A 86 -2.64 4.78 -8.88
CA PHE A 86 -3.96 4.39 -8.38
C PHE A 86 -4.75 5.60 -7.85
N ILE A 87 -4.17 6.43 -6.98
CA ILE A 87 -4.88 7.57 -6.37
C ILE A 87 -5.44 8.53 -7.43
N THR A 88 -4.66 8.78 -8.49
CA THR A 88 -5.05 9.67 -9.58
C THR A 88 -6.12 9.04 -10.47
N SER A 89 -6.00 7.75 -10.80
CA SER A 89 -7.01 6.98 -11.54
C SER A 89 -8.34 6.88 -10.79
N ASP A 90 -8.30 6.49 -9.51
CA ASP A 90 -9.48 6.33 -8.64
C ASP A 90 -10.26 7.65 -8.45
N ALA A 91 -9.56 8.80 -8.47
CA ALA A 91 -10.18 10.12 -8.32
C ALA A 91 -11.11 10.50 -9.48
N VAL A 92 -10.90 9.94 -10.67
CA VAL A 92 -11.68 10.24 -11.89
C VAL A 92 -12.45 9.05 -12.43
N SER A 93 -12.17 7.83 -11.93
CA SER A 93 -12.81 6.60 -12.39
C SER A 93 -14.31 6.60 -12.13
N ARG A 94 -15.08 6.17 -13.14
CA ARG A 94 -16.52 5.90 -13.03
C ARG A 94 -16.83 4.45 -12.69
N ASN A 95 -15.84 3.57 -12.74
CA ASN A 95 -15.97 2.13 -12.48
C ASN A 95 -15.13 1.69 -11.28
N ARG A 96 -15.21 2.44 -10.17
CA ARG A 96 -14.46 2.12 -8.95
C ARG A 96 -14.88 0.76 -8.37
N HIS A 97 -13.90 0.03 -7.84
CA HIS A 97 -14.11 -1.20 -7.06
C HIS A 97 -13.08 -1.34 -5.93
N ALA A 98 -13.33 -2.30 -5.03
CA ALA A 98 -12.36 -2.74 -4.03
C ALA A 98 -11.43 -3.81 -4.63
N LEU A 99 -10.33 -4.16 -3.97
CA LEU A 99 -9.43 -5.22 -4.45
C LEU A 99 -10.17 -6.56 -4.55
N PHE A 100 -11.00 -6.85 -3.54
CA PHE A 100 -12.02 -7.88 -3.69
C PHE A 100 -13.15 -7.33 -4.58
N ASN A 101 -13.03 -7.57 -5.89
CA ASN A 101 -13.95 -7.01 -6.87
C ASN A 101 -15.26 -7.83 -6.92
N THR A 102 -16.30 -7.34 -6.25
CA THR A 102 -17.61 -8.01 -6.25
C THR A 102 -18.33 -7.99 -7.59
N LYS A 103 -17.87 -7.17 -8.53
CA LYS A 103 -18.44 -7.02 -9.87
C LYS A 103 -17.65 -7.79 -10.93
N ALA A 104 -16.66 -8.60 -10.52
CA ALA A 104 -15.76 -9.21 -11.47
C ALA A 104 -16.47 -10.21 -12.39
N ASP A 105 -16.26 -10.05 -13.70
CA ASP A 105 -16.68 -10.98 -14.75
C ASP A 105 -15.42 -11.45 -15.48
N PRO A 106 -15.14 -12.76 -15.58
CA PRO A 106 -13.97 -13.28 -16.29
C PRO A 106 -13.92 -12.90 -17.78
N ASN A 107 -15.02 -12.43 -18.37
CA ASN A 107 -15.07 -11.95 -19.76
C ASN A 107 -14.91 -10.43 -19.89
N ASP A 108 -14.68 -9.71 -18.79
CA ASP A 108 -14.47 -8.26 -18.78
C ASP A 108 -12.98 -7.94 -18.62
N ASP A 109 -12.35 -7.45 -19.68
CA ASP A 109 -10.96 -6.98 -19.64
C ASP A 109 -10.78 -5.79 -18.68
N GLY A 110 -11.87 -5.12 -18.27
CA GLY A 110 -11.89 -4.08 -17.26
C GLY A 110 -11.45 -4.50 -15.86
N LEU A 111 -11.18 -5.79 -15.64
CA LEU A 111 -10.55 -6.33 -14.42
C LEU A 111 -9.08 -5.95 -14.29
N PHE A 112 -8.40 -5.72 -15.41
CA PHE A 112 -6.98 -5.41 -15.46
C PHE A 112 -6.77 -3.90 -15.36
N ASP A 113 -6.95 -3.37 -14.15
CA ASP A 113 -6.96 -1.93 -13.90
C ASP A 113 -5.98 -1.51 -12.79
N THR A 114 -5.90 -0.20 -12.54
CA THR A 114 -5.01 0.33 -11.49
C THR A 114 -5.37 -0.10 -10.07
N THR A 115 -6.60 -0.57 -9.86
CA THR A 115 -7.03 -1.11 -8.57
C THR A 115 -6.43 -2.50 -8.39
N THR A 116 -6.54 -3.39 -9.37
CA THR A 116 -6.02 -4.76 -9.31
C THR A 116 -4.49 -4.78 -9.16
N TYR A 117 -3.78 -3.99 -9.97
CA TYR A 117 -2.31 -3.94 -10.00
C TYR A 117 -1.73 -3.00 -8.95
N GLN A 118 -1.76 -1.69 -9.21
CA GLN A 118 -1.01 -0.70 -8.43
C GLN A 118 -1.51 -0.57 -6.99
N LYS A 119 -2.84 -0.54 -6.76
CA LYS A 119 -3.35 -0.60 -5.38
C LYS A 119 -3.04 -1.95 -4.74
N GLY A 120 -3.13 -3.05 -5.48
CA GLY A 120 -2.78 -4.39 -4.99
C GLY A 120 -1.36 -4.43 -4.44
N GLY A 121 -0.38 -4.00 -5.23
CA GLY A 121 1.03 -3.94 -4.82
C GLY A 121 1.27 -3.00 -3.62
N ALA A 122 0.64 -1.81 -3.63
CA ALA A 122 0.75 -0.85 -2.53
C ALA A 122 0.10 -1.36 -1.22
N VAL A 123 -0.98 -2.15 -1.30
CA VAL A 123 -1.61 -2.80 -0.14
C VAL A 123 -0.70 -3.90 0.41
N ILE A 124 -0.04 -4.69 -0.45
CA ILE A 124 0.91 -5.72 0.02
C ILE A 124 2.14 -5.08 0.67
N HIS A 125 2.63 -3.96 0.14
CA HIS A 125 3.63 -3.14 0.82
C HIS A 125 3.15 -2.69 2.21
N THR A 126 1.95 -2.10 2.29
CA THR A 126 1.39 -1.64 3.57
C THR A 126 1.24 -2.81 4.55
N LEU A 127 0.92 -4.00 4.06
CA LEU A 127 0.83 -5.23 4.84
C LEU A 127 2.20 -5.63 5.39
N ARG A 128 3.26 -5.65 4.57
CA ARG A 128 4.66 -5.89 4.99
C ARG A 128 5.10 -4.92 6.08
N GLU A 129 4.82 -3.63 5.92
CA GLU A 129 5.16 -2.61 6.92
C GLU A 129 4.29 -2.70 8.19
N THR A 130 3.12 -3.30 8.09
CA THR A 130 2.22 -3.53 9.24
C THR A 130 2.68 -4.71 10.08
N VAL A 131 2.98 -5.84 9.43
CA VAL A 131 3.37 -7.07 10.14
C VAL A 131 4.86 -7.13 10.49
N GLY A 132 5.69 -6.34 9.79
CA GLY A 132 7.15 -6.36 9.89
C GLY A 132 7.78 -7.32 8.88
N ASP A 133 8.99 -7.00 8.42
CA ASP A 133 9.65 -7.67 7.30
C ASP A 133 9.82 -9.19 7.51
N GLU A 134 10.32 -9.60 8.68
CA GLU A 134 10.53 -11.01 9.02
C GLU A 134 9.21 -11.81 9.00
N ALA A 135 8.18 -11.27 9.66
CA ALA A 135 6.87 -11.92 9.72
C ALA A 135 6.21 -11.97 8.34
N PHE A 136 6.38 -10.94 7.52
CA PHE A 136 5.84 -10.89 6.16
C PHE A 136 6.41 -12.01 5.29
N TRP A 137 7.73 -12.14 5.19
CA TRP A 137 8.34 -13.17 4.36
C TRP A 137 8.08 -14.58 4.90
N LYS A 138 8.01 -14.75 6.23
CA LYS A 138 7.55 -16.00 6.85
C LYS A 138 6.11 -16.33 6.45
N ALA A 139 5.20 -15.36 6.48
CA ALA A 139 3.82 -15.55 6.06
C ALA A 139 3.70 -15.92 4.58
N VAL A 140 4.45 -15.26 3.70
CA VAL A 140 4.49 -15.60 2.27
C VAL A 140 4.96 -17.05 2.06
N ASN A 141 5.98 -17.49 2.80
CA ASN A 141 6.44 -18.87 2.74
C ASN A 141 5.38 -19.87 3.23
N ILE A 142 4.69 -19.56 4.34
CA ILE A 142 3.58 -20.38 4.86
C ILE A 142 2.47 -20.48 3.81
N TYR A 143 2.04 -19.35 3.25
CA TYR A 143 0.99 -19.26 2.24
C TYR A 143 1.31 -20.10 1.00
N LEU A 144 2.49 -19.91 0.40
CA LEU A 144 2.88 -20.65 -0.80
C LEU A 144 3.03 -22.15 -0.56
N ASN A 145 3.63 -22.57 0.57
CA ASN A 145 3.81 -24.00 0.84
C ASN A 145 2.50 -24.72 1.20
N ARG A 146 1.59 -24.04 1.89
CA ARG A 146 0.30 -24.58 2.30
C ARG A 146 -0.64 -24.77 1.11
N HIS A 147 -0.59 -23.87 0.13
CA HIS A 147 -1.53 -23.83 -0.98
C HIS A 147 -0.90 -24.13 -2.34
N LYS A 148 0.32 -24.69 -2.37
CA LYS A 148 0.98 -25.09 -3.62
C LYS A 148 0.08 -26.01 -4.44
N PHE A 149 -0.04 -25.70 -5.72
CA PHE A 149 -0.88 -26.39 -6.70
C PHE A 149 -2.38 -26.34 -6.37
N ASP A 150 -2.82 -25.34 -5.61
CA ASP A 150 -4.22 -25.15 -5.23
C ASP A 150 -4.67 -23.71 -5.46
N ASN A 151 -5.99 -23.52 -5.38
CA ASN A 151 -6.64 -22.24 -5.43
C ASN A 151 -6.70 -21.59 -4.04
N VAL A 152 -6.67 -20.26 -3.99
CA VAL A 152 -6.69 -19.49 -2.74
C VAL A 152 -7.71 -18.37 -2.74
N GLU A 153 -8.16 -18.04 -1.53
CA GLU A 153 -8.98 -16.89 -1.25
C GLU A 153 -8.22 -15.85 -0.41
N THR A 154 -8.73 -14.62 -0.36
CA THR A 154 -8.17 -13.55 0.48
C THR A 154 -7.99 -13.95 1.96
N PRO A 155 -8.92 -14.70 2.59
CA PRO A 155 -8.72 -15.18 3.96
C PRO A 155 -7.52 -16.11 4.14
N ASP A 156 -7.05 -16.82 3.11
CA ASP A 156 -5.89 -17.71 3.23
C ASP A 156 -4.59 -16.91 3.41
N LEU A 157 -4.45 -15.82 2.65
CA LEU A 157 -3.37 -14.85 2.85
C LEU A 157 -3.47 -14.19 4.22
N GLN A 158 -4.67 -13.75 4.63
CA GLN A 158 -4.88 -13.13 5.95
C GLN A 158 -4.42 -14.08 7.06
N LYS A 159 -4.89 -15.34 7.07
CA LYS A 159 -4.51 -16.33 8.09
C LYS A 159 -3.01 -16.55 8.16
N ALA A 160 -2.31 -16.66 7.02
CA ALA A 160 -0.86 -16.83 7.02
C ALA A 160 -0.13 -15.61 7.64
N MET A 161 -0.62 -14.39 7.37
CA MET A 161 -0.07 -13.16 7.92
C MET A 161 -0.33 -13.03 9.43
N GLU A 162 -1.53 -13.37 9.89
CA GLU A 162 -1.88 -13.38 11.32
C GLU A 162 -1.10 -14.46 12.07
N GLU A 163 -0.92 -15.65 11.49
CA GLU A 163 -0.13 -16.75 12.07
C GLU A 163 1.35 -16.39 12.24
N ALA A 164 1.95 -15.74 11.23
CA ALA A 164 3.36 -15.37 11.30
C ALA A 164 3.63 -14.19 12.22
N SER A 165 2.71 -13.22 12.29
CA SER A 165 2.89 -11.95 13.01
C SER A 165 2.28 -11.94 14.42
N GLY A 166 1.31 -12.81 14.70
CA GLY A 166 0.50 -12.77 15.92
C GLY A 166 -0.47 -11.58 16.00
N GLN A 167 -0.62 -10.80 14.92
CA GLN A 167 -1.51 -9.64 14.90
C GLN A 167 -2.90 -10.02 14.37
N ASN A 168 -3.96 -9.37 14.88
CA ASN A 168 -5.28 -9.41 14.22
C ASN A 168 -5.30 -8.38 13.07
N LEU A 169 -5.63 -8.84 11.87
CA LEU A 169 -5.58 -8.07 10.63
C LEU A 169 -6.98 -7.85 10.02
N ASP A 170 -8.05 -8.18 10.72
CA ASP A 170 -9.43 -7.96 10.24
C ASP A 170 -9.67 -6.51 9.82
N TRP A 171 -9.18 -5.57 10.64
CA TRP A 171 -9.28 -4.13 10.35
C TRP A 171 -8.54 -3.76 9.06
N PHE A 172 -7.40 -4.39 8.79
CA PHE A 172 -6.55 -4.12 7.64
C PHE A 172 -7.25 -4.59 6.35
N PHE A 173 -7.64 -5.86 6.28
CA PHE A 173 -8.29 -6.43 5.11
C PHE A 173 -9.64 -5.76 4.83
N LYS A 174 -10.40 -5.42 5.88
CA LYS A 174 -11.66 -4.68 5.74
C LYS A 174 -11.51 -3.37 4.97
N GLN A 175 -10.51 -2.54 5.31
CA GLN A 175 -10.38 -1.21 4.68
C GLN A 175 -9.59 -1.24 3.38
N TRP A 176 -8.58 -2.10 3.27
CA TRP A 176 -7.67 -2.08 2.12
C TRP A 176 -8.08 -3.03 1.01
N VAL A 177 -8.67 -4.18 1.36
CA VAL A 177 -9.06 -5.22 0.39
C VAL A 177 -10.54 -5.17 0.06
N TYR A 178 -11.39 -5.13 1.09
CA TYR A 178 -12.86 -5.16 0.91
C TYR A 178 -13.49 -3.79 0.69
N SER A 179 -12.73 -2.70 0.83
CA SER A 179 -13.19 -1.34 0.57
C SER A 179 -12.34 -0.64 -0.49
N ALA A 180 -12.91 0.40 -1.11
CA ALA A 180 -12.29 1.21 -2.15
C ALA A 180 -11.72 2.52 -1.62
N GLY A 181 -10.98 3.21 -2.49
CA GLY A 181 -10.44 4.54 -2.24
C GLY A 181 -9.19 4.59 -1.38
N SER A 182 -8.80 5.82 -1.09
CA SER A 182 -7.64 6.17 -0.27
C SER A 182 -7.97 7.36 0.65
N PRO A 183 -7.40 7.41 1.87
CA PRO A 183 -7.56 8.53 2.78
C PRO A 183 -6.94 9.83 2.25
N LYS A 184 -7.64 10.94 2.48
CA LYS A 184 -7.11 12.30 2.28
C LYS A 184 -7.08 13.02 3.63
N LEU A 185 -5.91 13.37 4.14
CA LEU A 185 -5.74 13.97 5.46
C LEU A 185 -5.56 15.48 5.37
N ASN A 186 -6.38 16.22 6.11
CA ASN A 186 -6.16 17.63 6.43
C ASN A 186 -5.72 17.74 7.89
N VAL A 187 -4.52 18.22 8.13
CA VAL A 187 -3.89 18.23 9.47
C VAL A 187 -3.66 19.68 9.89
N LYS A 188 -4.26 20.06 11.04
CA LYS A 188 -4.10 21.38 11.65
C LYS A 188 -3.29 21.27 12.95
N PRO A 189 -1.98 21.55 12.92
CA PRO A 189 -1.15 21.55 14.11
C PRO A 189 -1.32 22.85 14.93
N ALA A 190 -1.49 22.68 16.24
CA ALA A 190 -1.50 23.76 17.23
C ALA A 190 -0.57 23.42 18.39
N TYR A 191 0.44 24.25 18.63
CA TYR A 191 1.39 24.09 19.72
C TYR A 191 1.00 24.96 20.92
N ASN A 192 0.94 24.35 22.10
CA ASN A 192 0.75 25.05 23.36
C ASN A 192 2.07 25.11 24.13
N ALA A 193 2.63 26.32 24.27
CA ALA A 193 3.94 26.52 24.90
C ALA A 193 3.96 26.21 26.40
N ARG A 194 2.86 26.50 27.11
CA ARG A 194 2.74 26.29 28.57
C ARG A 194 2.79 24.81 28.94
N THR A 195 2.08 23.98 28.17
CA THR A 195 1.97 22.53 28.43
C THR A 195 2.95 21.69 27.62
N LYS A 196 3.70 22.33 26.71
CA LYS A 196 4.59 21.72 25.72
C LYS A 196 3.91 20.58 24.95
N THR A 197 2.71 20.86 24.46
CA THR A 197 1.86 19.89 23.77
C THR A 197 1.61 20.35 22.34
N LEU A 198 1.84 19.46 21.38
CA LEU A 198 1.41 19.61 19.98
C LEU A 198 0.09 18.88 19.80
N ASN A 199 -0.97 19.62 19.50
CA ASN A 199 -2.27 19.08 19.13
C ASN A 199 -2.39 19.03 17.61
N LEU A 200 -2.60 17.84 17.06
CA LEU A 200 -2.88 17.61 15.65
C LEU A 200 -4.37 17.39 15.50
N THR A 201 -5.11 18.38 15.02
CA THR A 201 -6.49 18.16 14.58
C THR A 201 -6.43 17.54 13.19
N VAL A 202 -6.75 16.26 13.09
CA VAL A 202 -6.74 15.51 11.85
C VAL A 202 -8.17 15.33 11.35
N GLU A 203 -8.40 15.60 10.08
CA GLU A 203 -9.65 15.36 9.39
C GLU A 203 -9.39 14.55 8.11
N GLN A 204 -10.05 13.40 7.99
CA GLN A 204 -10.13 12.63 6.77
C GLN A 204 -11.18 13.27 5.85
N THR A 205 -10.83 13.54 4.60
CA THR A 205 -11.62 14.35 3.65
C THR A 205 -11.90 13.64 2.33
N GLN A 206 -11.54 12.36 2.21
CA GLN A 206 -11.88 11.56 1.04
C GLN A 206 -13.39 11.57 0.76
N LYS A 207 -13.73 11.50 -0.53
CA LYS A 207 -15.12 11.39 -0.99
C LYS A 207 -15.74 10.13 -0.42
N LEU A 208 -16.97 10.25 0.06
CA LEU A 208 -17.74 9.12 0.53
C LEU A 208 -18.63 8.57 -0.57
N ASP A 209 -18.72 7.25 -0.62
CA ASP A 209 -19.72 6.49 -1.35
C ASP A 209 -19.96 5.16 -0.63
N ASN A 210 -20.75 4.27 -1.25
CA ASN A 210 -21.16 3.00 -0.65
C ASN A 210 -20.02 1.98 -0.47
N ILE A 211 -18.86 2.20 -1.08
CA ILE A 211 -17.71 1.27 -1.04
C ILE A 211 -16.46 1.89 -0.40
N THR A 212 -16.49 3.18 -0.04
CA THR A 212 -15.37 3.88 0.60
C THR A 212 -15.61 4.03 2.10
N PRO A 213 -14.67 3.64 2.98
CA PRO A 213 -14.82 3.77 4.42
C PRO A 213 -15.02 5.23 4.85
N SER A 214 -15.86 5.43 5.87
CA SER A 214 -16.04 6.75 6.47
C SER A 214 -14.72 7.28 7.08
N ALA A 215 -13.94 6.39 7.67
CA ALA A 215 -12.61 6.63 8.20
C ALA A 215 -11.71 5.40 7.98
N PHE A 216 -10.47 5.65 7.59
CA PHE A 216 -9.41 4.65 7.56
C PHE A 216 -8.68 4.61 8.91
N ILE A 217 -8.21 3.44 9.32
CA ILE A 217 -7.30 3.27 10.45
C ILE A 217 -5.88 3.40 9.90
N LEU A 218 -5.10 4.35 10.43
CA LEU A 218 -3.78 4.74 9.93
C LEU A 218 -2.77 4.79 11.09
N PRO A 219 -2.16 3.64 11.46
CA PRO A 219 -1.01 3.60 12.34
C PRO A 219 0.24 4.05 11.55
N MET A 220 0.81 5.19 11.92
CA MET A 220 1.93 5.82 11.23
C MET A 220 2.96 6.33 12.22
N GLU A 221 4.21 6.43 11.76
CA GLU A 221 5.22 7.22 12.44
C GLU A 221 4.98 8.73 12.16
N ILE A 222 5.46 9.56 13.07
CA ILE A 222 5.51 11.01 12.91
C ILE A 222 6.90 11.50 13.25
N GLU A 223 7.43 12.41 12.43
CA GLU A 223 8.64 13.14 12.74
C GLU A 223 8.34 14.62 12.92
N PHE A 224 8.95 15.23 13.92
CA PHE A 224 8.88 16.67 14.12
C PHE A 224 10.24 17.25 14.48
N LYS A 225 10.59 18.35 13.83
CA LYS A 225 11.86 19.06 14.04
C LYS A 225 11.69 20.09 15.13
N THR A 226 12.46 19.98 16.19
CA THR A 226 12.43 20.87 17.37
C THR A 226 13.75 21.64 17.47
N THR A 227 13.87 22.56 18.42
CA THR A 227 15.16 23.21 18.69
C THR A 227 16.21 22.24 19.25
N LYS A 228 15.78 21.10 19.78
CA LYS A 228 16.66 20.02 20.27
C LYS A 228 16.92 18.92 19.23
N GLY A 229 16.53 19.14 17.98
CA GLY A 229 16.74 18.21 16.87
C GLY A 229 15.48 17.48 16.42
N LEU A 230 15.68 16.44 15.60
CA LEU A 230 14.61 15.60 15.08
C LEU A 230 14.09 14.67 16.16
N LYS A 231 12.77 14.61 16.31
CA LYS A 231 12.07 13.68 17.21
C LYS A 231 11.14 12.81 16.39
N LYS A 232 11.01 11.55 16.79
CA LYS A 232 10.09 10.58 16.21
C LYS A 232 9.03 10.20 17.24
N GLY A 233 7.86 9.81 16.78
CA GLY A 233 6.81 9.23 17.59
C GLY A 233 5.88 8.38 16.72
N GLU A 234 4.89 7.79 17.36
CA GLU A 234 3.86 7.00 16.70
C GLU A 234 2.50 7.64 16.91
N ILE A 235 1.67 7.58 15.88
CA ILE A 235 0.27 8.04 15.92
C ILE A 235 -0.63 7.00 15.29
N LYS A 236 -1.87 6.95 15.74
CA LYS A 236 -2.91 6.12 15.15
C LYS A 236 -4.16 6.96 14.92
N ILE A 237 -4.44 7.28 13.67
CA ILE A 237 -5.69 7.94 13.28
C ILE A 237 -6.73 6.83 13.07
N THR A 238 -7.90 6.95 13.68
CA THR A 238 -8.98 5.95 13.67
C THR A 238 -10.34 6.54 13.33
N LYS A 239 -10.49 7.86 13.41
CA LYS A 239 -11.77 8.56 13.22
C LYS A 239 -11.71 9.48 12.00
N ARG A 240 -12.90 9.83 11.51
CA ARG A 240 -13.08 10.84 10.45
C ARG A 240 -12.45 12.16 10.85
N LYS A 241 -12.63 12.55 12.11
CA LYS A 241 -12.05 13.75 12.71
C LYS A 241 -11.67 13.45 14.15
N GLU A 242 -10.43 13.75 14.51
CA GLU A 242 -9.93 13.61 15.89
C GLU A 242 -8.78 14.56 16.18
N VAL A 243 -8.44 14.67 17.46
CA VAL A 243 -7.28 15.42 17.95
C VAL A 243 -6.31 14.44 18.57
N ILE A 244 -5.07 14.46 18.10
CA ILE A 244 -3.96 13.68 18.65
C ILE A 244 -3.02 14.64 19.37
N SER A 245 -2.75 14.38 20.65
CA SER A 245 -1.89 15.22 21.48
C SER A 245 -0.55 14.54 21.73
N LEU A 246 0.53 15.23 21.36
CA LEU A 246 1.90 14.76 21.53
C LEU A 246 2.68 15.69 22.45
N LYS A 247 3.43 15.13 23.40
CA LYS A 247 4.40 15.90 24.18
C LYS A 247 5.62 16.19 23.33
N VAL A 248 6.01 17.46 23.29
CA VAL A 248 7.20 17.94 22.56
C VAL A 248 8.04 18.79 23.52
N ASP A 249 9.32 18.98 23.22
CA ASP A 249 10.24 19.74 24.09
C ASP A 249 10.26 21.25 23.78
N SER A 250 9.97 21.63 22.53
CA SER A 250 9.80 22.99 22.04
C SER A 250 8.75 23.07 20.92
N LYS A 251 8.39 24.29 20.49
CA LYS A 251 7.59 24.50 19.27
C LYS A 251 8.28 23.81 18.09
N PRO A 252 7.62 22.88 17.37
CA PRO A 252 8.22 22.29 16.19
C PRO A 252 8.27 23.29 15.02
N SER A 253 9.30 23.19 14.18
CA SER A 253 9.45 23.97 12.95
C SER A 253 8.93 23.23 11.71
N ALA A 254 8.89 21.90 11.76
CA ALA A 254 8.36 21.05 10.70
C ALA A 254 7.75 19.78 11.29
N ILE A 255 6.75 19.21 10.59
CA ILE A 255 6.10 17.94 10.90
C ILE A 255 6.04 17.13 9.61
N LYS A 256 6.46 15.86 9.66
CA LYS A 256 6.29 14.87 8.60
C LYS A 256 5.47 13.70 9.16
N LEU A 257 4.35 13.39 8.51
CA LEU A 257 3.59 12.18 8.81
C LEU A 257 4.07 11.06 7.91
N ASP A 258 4.24 9.87 8.47
CA ASP A 258 4.68 8.67 7.79
C ASP A 258 5.98 8.86 7.00
N PRO A 259 7.09 9.21 7.70
CA PRO A 259 8.37 9.57 7.07
C PRO A 259 8.95 8.49 6.15
N ASN A 260 8.59 7.23 6.37
CA ASN A 260 9.08 6.03 5.69
C ASN A 260 8.08 5.45 4.69
N ASP A 261 6.98 6.17 4.43
CA ASP A 261 5.91 5.79 3.50
C ASP A 261 5.29 4.41 3.77
N LYS A 262 5.12 4.03 5.05
CA LYS A 262 4.47 2.77 5.45
C LYS A 262 3.06 2.61 4.88
N ILE A 263 2.36 3.72 4.66
CA ILE A 263 1.02 3.76 4.05
C ILE A 263 1.08 4.70 2.83
N PRO A 264 1.53 4.25 1.66
CA PRO A 264 1.70 5.11 0.49
C PRO A 264 0.35 5.54 -0.13
N LEU A 265 -0.71 4.79 0.12
CA LEU A 265 -2.08 5.05 -0.35
C LEU A 265 -2.75 6.20 0.44
N LYS A 266 -2.16 7.39 0.47
CA LYS A 266 -2.70 8.56 1.17
C LYS A 266 -2.32 9.88 0.50
N ILE A 267 -3.14 10.90 0.69
CA ILE A 267 -2.77 12.30 0.43
C ILE A 267 -2.75 13.03 1.76
N VAL A 268 -1.69 13.76 2.08
CA VAL A 268 -1.58 14.53 3.33
C VAL A 268 -1.37 16.01 3.04
N LYS A 269 -2.24 16.85 3.60
CA LYS A 269 -2.09 18.32 3.63
C LYS A 269 -1.91 18.77 5.08
N ILE A 270 -0.73 19.29 5.40
CA ILE A 270 -0.40 19.82 6.74
C ILE A 270 -0.43 21.34 6.68
N GLN A 271 -1.19 21.97 7.56
CA GLN A 271 -1.25 23.44 7.70
C GLN A 271 -0.06 23.95 8.53
N PRO A 272 0.28 25.26 8.43
CA PRO A 272 1.30 25.86 9.27
C PRO A 272 1.02 25.68 10.77
N ILE A 273 2.08 25.53 11.55
CA ILE A 273 1.99 25.33 13.01
C ILE A 273 1.57 26.63 13.68
N THR A 274 0.35 26.65 14.20
CA THR A 274 -0.17 27.75 15.01
C THR A 274 0.35 27.64 16.44
N ALA A 275 0.51 28.78 17.11
CA ALA A 275 0.83 28.84 18.53
C ALA A 275 -0.39 29.34 19.29
N ASN A 276 -0.80 28.58 20.32
CA ASN A 276 -1.85 28.95 21.27
C ASN A 276 -1.25 29.22 22.64
#